data_AF-A0A6J6DX25-F1
#
_entry.id   AF-A0A6J6DX25-F1
#
_cell.length_a   1.000
_cell.length_b   1.000
_cell.length_c   1.000
_cell.angle_alpha   90.00
_cell.angle_beta   90.00
_cell.angle_gamma   90.00
#
_symmetry.space_group_name_H-M   'P 1'
#
loop_
_entity.id
_entity.type
_entity.pdbx_description
1 polymer ?
#
loop_
_entity_poly.entity_id
_entity_poly.type
_entity_poly.pdbx_seq_one_letter_code
_entity_poly.pdbx_strand_id
1 'polypeptide(L)' 'MLIYVVERVYDDPRHPRSVMSVWSSLDRARAWAERQRHVAPGTHLAIRATTVEVSAAAS' A
#
# COMPACT_ATOMS: atom_id res chain seq x y z
N MET A 1 0.35 3.79 15.51
CA MET A 1 1.48 3.18 14.79
C MET A 1 1.48 3.69 13.35
N LEU A 2 2.61 4.20 12.85
CA LEU A 2 2.76 4.57 11.44
C LEU A 2 2.92 3.31 10.58
N ILE A 3 2.16 3.21 9.49
CA ILE A 3 2.25 2.14 8.50
C ILE A 3 2.29 2.73 7.08
N TYR A 4 2.80 1.94 6.16
CA TYR A 4 2.92 2.24 4.73
C TYR A 4 2.11 1.20 3.96
N VAL A 5 1.05 1.66 3.32
CA VAL A 5 0.15 0.85 2.52
C VAL A 5 0.56 0.97 1.07
N VAL A 6 0.86 -0.15 0.43
CA VAL A 6 1.09 -0.22 -1.01
C VAL A 6 -0.24 -0.52 -1.68
N GLU A 7 -0.70 0.41 -2.52
CA GLU A 7 -1.96 0.34 -3.24
C GLU A 7 -1.70 0.18 -4.74
N ARG A 8 -2.52 -0.64 -5.41
CA ARG A 8 -2.68 -0.56 -6.85
C ARG A 8 -3.65 0.57 -7.17
N VAL A 9 -3.21 1.48 -8.01
CA VAL A 9 -4.01 2.57 -8.55
C VAL A 9 -4.26 2.28 -10.02
N TYR A 10 -5.51 2.40 -10.42
CA TYR A 10 -5.95 2.25 -11.80
C TYR A 10 -5.92 3.63 -12.46
N ASP A 11 -5.54 3.67 -13.73
CA ASP A 11 -5.52 4.93 -14.48
C ASP A 11 -6.94 5.45 -14.76
N ASP A 12 -7.94 4.55 -14.82
CA ASP A 12 -9.35 4.92 -14.81
C ASP A 12 -9.80 5.29 -13.39
N PRO A 13 -10.17 6.56 -13.12
CA PRO A 13 -10.55 7.02 -11.79
C PRO A 13 -11.86 6.42 -11.29
N ARG A 14 -12.66 5.76 -12.14
CA ARG A 14 -13.87 5.03 -11.72
C ARG A 14 -13.53 3.72 -11.01
N HIS A 15 -12.32 3.21 -11.19
CA HIS A 15 -11.88 1.98 -10.54
C HIS A 15 -11.32 2.29 -9.15
N PRO A 16 -11.82 1.60 -8.10
CA PRO A 16 -11.33 1.82 -6.75
C PRO A 16 -9.88 1.35 -6.62
N ARG A 17 -9.12 2.05 -5.78
CA ARG A 17 -7.77 1.61 -5.38
C ARG A 17 -7.85 0.29 -4.63
N SER A 18 -6.84 -0.56 -4.81
CA SER A 18 -6.78 -1.87 -4.14
C SER A 18 -5.54 -1.98 -3.26
N VAL A 19 -5.73 -2.32 -1.98
CA VAL A 19 -4.60 -2.54 -1.06
C VAL A 19 -3.91 -3.86 -1.43
N MET A 20 -2.61 -3.78 -1.71
CA MET A 20 -1.82 -4.96 -2.06
C MET A 20 -0.97 -5.45 -0.88
N SER A 21 -0.42 -4.53 -0.08
CA SER A 21 0.48 -4.88 1.01
C SER A 21 0.56 -3.75 2.05
N VAL A 22 0.93 -4.10 3.29
CA VAL A 22 1.08 -3.15 4.40
C VAL A 22 2.38 -3.43 5.14
N TRP A 23 3.16 -2.37 5.40
CA TRP A 23 4.47 -2.45 6.06
C TRP A 23 4.59 -1.43 7.18
N SER A 24 5.33 -1.75 8.23
CA SER A 24 5.72 -0.77 9.26
C SER A 24 6.96 0.05 8.90
N SER A 25 7.59 -0.21 7.74
CA SER A 25 8.80 0.46 7.27
C SER A 25 8.65 0.88 5.81
N LEU A 26 8.99 2.15 5.51
CA LEU A 26 8.93 2.71 4.16
C LEU A 26 9.88 1.99 3.21
N ASP A 27 11.10 1.72 3.65
CA ASP A 27 12.12 1.07 2.82
C ASP A 27 11.68 -0.35 2.42
N ARG A 28 11.04 -1.08 3.35
CA ARG A 28 10.46 -2.39 3.04
C ARG A 28 9.29 -2.29 2.06
N ALA A 29 8.44 -1.27 2.19
CA ALA A 29 7.34 -1.02 1.26
C ALA A 29 7.86 -0.69 -0.16
N ARG A 30 8.89 0.16 -0.27
CA ARG A 30 9.55 0.51 -1.54
C ARG A 30 10.19 -0.71 -2.19
N ALA A 31 11.01 -1.45 -1.44
CA ALA A 31 11.66 -2.65 -1.95
C ALA A 31 10.63 -3.70 -2.39
N TRP A 32 9.48 -3.80 -1.70
CA TRP A 32 8.40 -4.67 -2.15
C TRP A 32 7.76 -4.17 -3.44
N ALA A 33 7.45 -2.88 -3.55
CA ALA A 33 6.84 -2.28 -4.75
C ALA A 33 7.74 -2.40 -5.98
N GLU A 34 9.05 -2.18 -5.83
CA GLU A 34 10.04 -2.34 -6.90
C GLU A 34 10.12 -3.78 -7.43
N ARG A 35 9.91 -4.78 -6.55
CA ARG A 35 9.87 -6.19 -6.96
C ARG A 35 8.61 -6.54 -7.77
N GLN A 36 7.54 -5.74 -7.70
CA GLN A 36 6.31 -5.95 -8.47
C GLN A 36 6.47 -5.49 -9.92
N ARG A 37 7.52 -5.93 -10.61
CA ARG A 37 7.93 -5.53 -11.97
C ARG A 37 6.85 -5.72 -13.06
N HIS A 38 5.73 -6.38 -12.74
CA HIS A 38 4.61 -6.62 -13.64
C HIS A 38 3.32 -6.03 -13.07
N VAL A 39 3.33 -4.72 -12.82
CA VAL A 39 2.07 -4.00 -12.65
C VAL A 39 1.31 -4.10 -13.97
N ALA A 40 0.04 -4.50 -13.91
CA ALA A 40 -0.73 -4.73 -15.12
C ALA A 40 -0.86 -3.41 -15.92
N PRO A 41 -0.93 -3.46 -17.26
CA PRO A 41 -1.19 -2.27 -18.07
C PRO A 41 -2.40 -1.49 -17.55
N GLY A 42 -2.33 -0.16 -17.57
CA GLY A 42 -3.38 0.71 -17.03
C GLY A 42 -3.41 0.81 -15.50
N THR A 43 -2.36 0.35 -14.81
CA THR A 43 -2.23 0.46 -13.36
C THR A 43 -0.81 0.86 -12.94
N HIS A 44 -0.68 1.47 -11.77
CA HIS A 44 0.58 1.79 -11.12
C HIS A 44 0.50 1.52 -9.61
N LEU A 45 1.65 1.44 -8.94
CA LEU A 45 1.70 1.29 -7.48
C LEU A 45 1.90 2.65 -6.81
N ALA A 46 1.15 2.89 -5.74
CA ALA A 46 1.31 4.05 -4.87
C ALA A 46 1.59 3.57 -3.43
N ILE A 47 2.45 4.30 -2.72
CA ILE A 47 2.69 4.05 -1.29
C ILE A 47 2.06 5.19 -0.50
N ARG A 48 1.05 4.87 0.32
CA ARG A 48 0.39 5.81 1.23
C ARG A 48 0.86 5.57 2.65
N ALA A 49 1.33 6.62 3.33
CA ALA A 49 1.57 6.58 4.77
C ALA A 49 0.25 6.82 5.52
N THR A 50 -0.02 6.05 6.57
CA THR A 50 -1.18 6.27 7.44
C THR A 50 -0.88 5.84 8.87
N THR A 51 -1.57 6.44 9.83
CA THR A 51 -1.45 6.09 11.24
C THR A 51 -2.64 5.23 11.62
N VAL A 52 -2.37 4.04 12.14
CA VAL A 52 -3.39 3.19 12.76
C VAL A 52 -3.28 3.29 14.26
N GLU A 53 -4.41 3.57 14.91
CA GLU A 53 -4.55 3.42 16.34
C GLU A 53 -4.77 1.94 16.65
N VAL A 54 -3.74 1.29 17.19
CA VAL A 54 -3.89 -0.06 17.73
C VAL A 54 -4.44 0.12 19.13
N SER A 55 -5.77 0.13 19.24
CA SER A 55 -6.40 -0.05 20.55
C SER A 55 -6.07 -1.46 20.99
N ALA A 56 -5.28 -1.60 22.06
CA ALA A 56 -5.21 -2.85 22.79
C ALA A 56 -6.61 -3.07 23.36
N ALA A 57 -7.47 -3.79 22.62
CA ALA A 57 -8.66 -4.38 23.22
C ALA A 57 -8.12 -5.27 24.33
N ALA A 58 -8.32 -4.81 25.56
CA ALA A 58 -7.83 -5.42 26.77
C ALA A 58 -8.23 -6.89 26.79
N SER A 59 -7.22 -7.76 26.94
CA SER A 59 -7.43 -9.13 27.41
C SER A 59 -7.66 -9.13 28.91
#